data_AF-A0A7V2XY89-F1
#
_entry.id   AF-A0A7V2XY89-F1
#
_cell.length_a   1.000
_cell.length_b   1.000
_cell.length_c   1.000
_cell.angle_alpha   90.00
_cell.angle_beta   90.00
_cell.angle_gamma   90.00
#
_symmetry.space_group_name_H-M   'P 1'
#
loop_
_entity.id
_entity.type
_entity.pdbx_description
1 polymer ?
#
loop_
_entity_poly.entity_id
_entity_poly.type
_entity_poly.pdbx_seq_one_letter_code
_entity_poly.pdbx_strand_id
1 'polypeptide(L)'
;MAGSEVFVNNIKNFIHNTPKSKVYLYLFLFTAVIGGSILFFSFVQRETYQTLFSGLSTEDASSVVTKLKEMKVPYKLGMDGTAIYVPKERVYDTRLMLASANALP
;
A
#
# COMPACT_ATOMS: atom_id res chain seq x y z
N MET A 1 -0.47 -33.10 -18.40
CA MET A 1 -1.24 -32.44 -19.49
C MET A 1 -2.75 -32.76 -19.44
N ALA A 2 -3.20 -33.91 -18.92
CA ALA A 2 -4.65 -34.25 -18.86
C ALA A 2 -5.48 -33.48 -17.81
N GLY A 3 -4.85 -32.86 -16.80
CA GLY A 3 -5.57 -32.16 -15.72
C GLY A 3 -6.28 -30.87 -16.15
N SER A 4 -5.72 -30.13 -17.11
CA SER A 4 -6.33 -28.90 -17.63
C SER A 4 -7.58 -29.17 -18.48
N GLU A 5 -7.56 -30.26 -19.26
CA GLU A 5 -8.71 -30.72 -20.06
C GLU A 5 -9.88 -31.12 -19.15
N VAL A 6 -9.62 -31.90 -18.09
CA VAL A 6 -10.63 -32.29 -17.09
C VAL A 6 -11.21 -31.07 -16.40
N PHE A 7 -10.36 -30.11 -16.03
CA PHE A 7 -10.79 -28.87 -15.39
C PHE A 7 -11.66 -27.99 -16.31
N VAL A 8 -11.23 -27.78 -17.56
CA VAL A 8 -11.98 -26.99 -18.54
C VAL A 8 -13.32 -27.64 -18.88
N ASN A 9 -13.36 -28.97 -19.01
CA ASN A 9 -14.60 -29.70 -19.27
C ASN A 9 -15.55 -29.65 -18.08
N ASN A 10 -15.04 -29.74 -16.85
CA ASN A 10 -15.86 -29.60 -15.64
C ASN A 10 -16.46 -28.19 -15.53
N ILE A 11 -15.70 -27.14 -15.82
CA ILE A 11 -16.21 -25.76 -15.85
C ILE A 11 -17.27 -25.59 -16.95
N LYS A 12 -17.01 -26.11 -18.15
CA LYS A 12 -17.94 -26.04 -19.28
C LYS A 12 -19.27 -26.73 -18.95
N ASN A 13 -19.22 -27.90 -18.31
CA ASN A 13 -20.40 -28.64 -17.88
C ASN A 13 -21.17 -27.90 -16.78
N PHE A 14 -20.47 -27.26 -15.84
CA PHE A 14 -21.08 -26.48 -14.78
C PHE A 14 -21.80 -25.23 -15.31
N ILE A 15 -21.18 -24.52 -16.26
CA ILE A 15 -21.77 -23.34 -16.93
C ILE A 15 -22.98 -23.76 -17.79
N HIS A 16 -22.88 -24.88 -18.51
CA HIS A 16 -23.95 -25.37 -19.38
C HIS A 16 -25.17 -25.85 -18.59
N ASN A 17 -24.96 -26.54 -17.46
CA ASN A 17 -26.04 -27.09 -16.64
C ASN A 17 -26.67 -26.05 -15.68
N THR A 18 -26.16 -24.82 -15.68
CA THR A 18 -26.67 -23.72 -14.85
C THR A 18 -27.57 -22.80 -15.69
N PRO A 19 -28.75 -22.40 -15.20
CA PRO A 19 -29.61 -21.46 -15.92
C PRO A 19 -28.88 -20.15 -16.22
N LYS A 20 -29.01 -19.65 -17.46
CA LYS A 20 -28.27 -18.48 -17.97
C LYS A 20 -28.33 -17.26 -17.04
N SER A 21 -29.46 -17.03 -16.36
CA SER A 21 -29.63 -15.96 -15.37
C SER A 21 -28.65 -16.05 -14.18
N LYS A 22 -28.37 -17.26 -13.67
CA LYS A 22 -27.41 -17.47 -12.58
C LYS A 22 -25.95 -17.36 -13.07
N VAL A 23 -25.67 -17.73 -14.32
CA VAL A 23 -24.34 -17.56 -14.92
C VAL A 23 -23.96 -16.08 -15.02
N TYR A 24 -24.88 -15.22 -15.48
CA TYR A 24 -24.65 -13.77 -15.49
C TYR A 24 -24.44 -13.20 -14.08
N LEU A 25 -25.19 -13.70 -13.08
CA LEU A 25 -25.02 -13.29 -11.68
C LEU A 25 -23.61 -13.62 -11.16
N TYR A 26 -23.12 -14.85 -11.38
CA TYR A 26 -21.77 -15.24 -10.94
C TYR A 26 -20.67 -14.47 -11.67
N LEU A 27 -20.85 -14.19 -12.96
CA LEU A 27 -19.89 -13.44 -13.76
C LEU A 27 -19.82 -11.97 -13.32
N PHE A 28 -20.98 -11.38 -13.01
CA PHE A 28 -21.06 -10.05 -12.40
C PHE A 28 -20.39 -10.02 -11.02
N LEU A 29 -20.68 -10.99 -10.15
CA LEU A 29 -20.08 -11.08 -8.81
C LEU A 29 -18.56 -11.22 -8.88
N PHE A 30 -18.05 -12.06 -9.78
CA PHE A 30 -16.62 -12.25 -10.00
C PHE A 30 -15.94 -10.95 -10.43
N THR A 31 -16.57 -10.22 -11.37
CA THR A 31 -16.06 -8.93 -11.85
C THR A 31 -16.09 -7.86 -10.75
N ALA A 32 -17.16 -7.83 -9.94
CA ALA A 32 -17.30 -6.91 -8.82
C ALA A 32 -16.26 -7.15 -7.72
N VAL A 33 -15.93 -8.41 -7.42
CA VAL A 33 -14.89 -8.76 -6.43
C VAL A 33 -13.51 -8.31 -6.92
N ILE A 34 -13.18 -8.56 -8.19
CA ILE A 34 -11.90 -8.14 -8.76
C ILE A 34 -11.81 -6.60 -8.82
N GLY A 35 -12.84 -5.93 -9.33
CA GLY A 35 -12.88 -4.47 -9.39
C GLY A 35 -12.86 -3.80 -8.02
N GLY A 36 -13.63 -4.33 -7.07
CA GLY A 36 -13.68 -3.85 -5.69
C GLY A 36 -12.34 -4.00 -4.97
N SER A 37 -11.62 -5.10 -5.21
CA SER A 37 -10.29 -5.31 -4.64
C SER A 37 -9.29 -4.24 -5.10
N ILE A 38 -9.26 -3.93 -6.40
CA ILE A 38 -8.35 -2.91 -6.95
C ILE A 38 -8.64 -1.52 -6.35
N LEU A 39 -9.92 -1.16 -6.25
CA LEU A 39 -10.35 0.11 -5.65
C LEU A 39 -10.02 0.18 -4.15
N PHE A 40 -10.18 -0.93 -3.42
CA PHE A 40 -9.83 -1.01 -2.01
C PHE A 40 -8.34 -0.77 -1.78
N PHE A 41 -7.46 -1.43 -2.55
CA PHE A 41 -6.02 -1.19 -2.48
C PHE A 41 -5.62 0.24 -2.85
N SER A 42 -6.37 0.90 -3.74
CA SER A 42 -6.13 2.31 -4.09
C SER A 42 -6.58 3.27 -2.98
N PHE A 43 -7.67 2.97 -2.28
CA PHE A 43 -8.17 3.82 -1.18
C PHE A 43 -7.32 3.71 0.10
N VAL A 44 -6.72 2.56 0.38
CA VAL A 44 -5.79 2.37 1.51
C VAL A 44 -4.52 3.25 1.38
N GLN A 45 -4.18 3.69 0.16
CA GLN A 45 -2.98 4.51 -0.09
C GLN A 45 -3.13 6.02 0.19
N ARG A 46 -4.25 6.50 0.74
CA ARG A 46 -4.32 7.89 1.25
C ARG A 46 -3.56 8.03 2.57
N GLU A 47 -2.28 7.65 2.57
CA GLU A 47 -1.37 8.00 3.66
C GLU A 47 -1.28 9.53 3.72
N THR A 48 -1.89 10.10 4.76
CA THR A 48 -1.80 11.53 5.01
C THR A 48 -0.42 11.79 5.60
N TYR A 49 0.48 12.40 4.83
CA TYR A 49 1.83 12.74 5.27
C TYR A 49 1.79 14.06 6.05
N GLN A 50 2.53 14.10 7.16
CA GLN A 50 2.71 15.30 7.97
C GLN A 50 4.21 15.58 8.14
N THR A 51 4.55 16.86 8.24
CA THR A 51 5.93 17.32 8.43
C THR A 51 6.51 16.77 9.73
N LEU A 52 7.56 15.97 9.62
CA LEU A 52 8.35 15.52 10.75
C LEU A 52 9.32 16.62 11.17
N PHE A 53 10.14 17.08 10.21
CA PHE A 53 11.10 18.17 10.31
C PHE A 53 11.09 19.04 9.04
N SER A 54 11.41 20.32 9.19
CA SER A 54 11.50 21.31 8.11
C SER A 54 12.62 22.29 8.38
N GLY A 55 13.27 22.80 7.34
CA GLY A 55 14.39 23.73 7.48
C GLY A 55 15.68 23.05 7.93
N LEU A 56 15.82 21.75 7.67
CA LEU A 56 17.06 21.01 7.91
C LEU A 56 18.12 21.43 6.90
N SER A 57 19.38 21.39 7.33
CA SER A 57 20.50 21.33 6.39
C SER A 57 20.42 20.02 5.59
N THR A 58 20.99 19.99 4.38
CA THR A 58 21.02 18.78 3.55
C THR A 58 21.75 17.62 4.22
N GLU A 59 22.73 17.91 5.07
CA GLU A 59 23.51 16.93 5.82
C GLU A 59 22.71 16.31 6.98
N ASP A 60 21.98 17.14 7.74
CA ASP A 60 21.08 16.69 8.80
C ASP A 60 19.91 15.88 8.23
N ALA A 61 19.34 16.35 7.11
CA ALA A 61 18.27 15.64 6.42
C ALA A 61 18.71 14.25 5.96
N SER A 62 19.93 14.11 5.43
CA SER A 62 20.50 12.82 5.03
C SER A 62 20.67 11.86 6.22
N SER A 63 21.13 12.38 7.37
CA SER A 63 21.29 11.62 8.60
C SER A 63 19.95 11.11 9.14
N VAL A 64 18.93 11.97 9.18
CA VAL A 64 17.56 11.59 9.59
C VAL A 64 16.96 10.57 8.62
N VAL A 65 17.11 10.76 7.31
CA VAL A 65 16.63 9.80 6.29
C VAL A 65 17.28 8.42 6.47
N THR A 66 18.58 8.37 6.78
CA THR A 66 19.29 7.12 7.02
C THR A 66 18.67 6.37 8.19
N LYS A 67 18.35 7.06 9.29
CA LYS A 67 17.65 6.45 10.42
C LYS A 67 16.22 6.04 10.10
N LEU A 68 15.47 6.85 9.35
CA LEU A 68 14.12 6.46 8.90
C LEU A 68 14.14 5.19 8.05
N LYS A 69 15.16 5.02 7.19
CA LYS A 69 15.37 3.80 6.40
C LYS A 69 15.68 2.59 7.28
N GLU A 70 16.59 2.73 8.25
CA GLU A 70 16.91 1.65 9.21
C GLU A 70 15.66 1.20 9.98
N MET A 71 14.82 2.14 10.39
CA MET A 71 13.56 1.89 11.11
C MET A 71 12.41 1.43 10.20
N LYS A 72 12.63 1.34 8.87
CA LYS A 72 11.62 0.99 7.85
C LYS A 72 10.37 1.88 7.91
N VAL A 73 10.55 3.15 8.25
CA VAL A 73 9.47 4.14 8.27
C VAL A 73 9.32 4.73 6.86
N PRO A 74 8.13 4.68 6.24
CA PRO A 74 7.90 5.36 4.97
C PRO A 74 8.03 6.88 5.15
N TYR A 75 8.75 7.54 4.25
CA TYR A 75 9.02 8.97 4.32
C TYR A 75 8.96 9.62 2.93
N LYS A 76 8.74 10.92 2.91
CA LYS A 76 8.82 11.76 1.71
C LYS A 76 9.73 12.95 1.98
N LEU A 77 10.51 13.34 0.98
CA LEU A 77 11.30 14.56 0.99
C LEU A 77 10.53 15.69 0.32
N GLY A 78 10.66 16.90 0.83
CA GLY A 78 10.16 18.12 0.18
C GLY A 78 11.06 19.31 0.47
N MET A 79 10.71 20.47 -0.08
CA MET A 79 11.53 21.69 0.00
C MET A 79 12.99 21.42 -0.38
N ASP A 80 13.20 20.81 -1.55
CA ASP A 80 14.53 20.44 -2.07
C ASP A 80 15.38 19.56 -1.13
N GLY A 81 14.72 18.76 -0.28
CA GLY A 81 15.37 17.86 0.67
C GLY A 81 15.63 18.47 2.04
N THR A 82 15.20 19.71 2.29
CA THR A 82 15.29 20.38 3.61
C THR A 82 14.09 20.09 4.52
N ALA A 83 13.07 19.40 4.00
CA ALA A 83 11.91 18.95 4.77
C ALA A 83 11.66 17.45 4.60
N ILE A 84 11.31 16.80 5.71
CA ILE A 84 10.99 15.37 5.77
C ILE A 84 9.56 15.20 6.28
N TYR A 85 8.76 14.43 5.56
CA TYR A 85 7.39 14.11 5.86
C TYR A 85 7.25 12.61 6.14
N VAL A 86 6.42 12.25 7.11
CA VAL A 86 6.09 10.85 7.45
C VAL A 86 4.58 10.70 7.62
N PRO A 87 4.01 9.49 7.56
CA PRO A 87 2.58 9.30 7.80
C PRO A 87 2.16 9.90 9.14
N LYS A 88 1.07 10.67 9.15
CA LYS A 88 0.55 11.40 10.31
C LYS A 88 0.44 10.53 11.56
N GLU A 89 0.00 9.29 11.39
CA GLU A 89 -0.15 8.30 12.47
C GLU A 89 1.19 7.92 13.11
N ARG A 90 2.29 7.99 12.37
CA ARG A 90 3.62 7.62 12.82
C ARG A 90 4.50 8.80 13.23
N VAL A 91 4.05 10.05 13.08
CA VAL A 91 4.87 11.24 13.38
C VAL A 91 5.36 11.22 14.83
N TYR A 92 4.45 10.97 15.79
CA TYR A 92 4.78 10.96 17.21
C TYR A 92 5.74 9.83 17.57
N ASP A 93 5.45 8.61 17.12
CA ASP A 93 6.32 7.46 17.33
C ASP A 93 7.71 7.68 16.71
N THR A 94 7.76 8.21 15.49
CA THR A 94 9.02 8.50 14.80
C THR A 94 9.85 9.53 15.55
N ARG A 95 9.22 10.59 16.10
CA ARG A 95 9.92 11.57 16.95
C ARG A 95 10.50 10.93 18.21
N LEU A 96 9.72 10.05 18.86
CA LEU A 96 10.18 9.33 20.04
C LEU A 96 11.35 8.38 19.72
N MET A 97 11.27 7.66 18.60
CA MET A 97 12.34 6.76 18.15
C MET A 97 13.61 7.53 17.80
N LEU A 98 13.50 8.66 17.09
CA LEU A 98 14.65 9.50 16.76
C LEU A 98 15.27 10.15 18.01
N ALA A 99 14.44 10.55 18.98
CA ALA A 99 14.92 11.02 20.29
C ALA A 99 15.71 9.91 21.02
N SER A 100 15.17 8.69 21.04
CA SER A 100 15.86 7.54 21.64
C SER A 100 17.14 7.17 20.90
N ALA A 101 17.21 7.41 19.59
CA ALA A 101 18.37 7.15 18.76
C ALA A 101 19.41 8.29 18.78
N ASN A 102 19.16 9.34 19.58
CA ASN A 102 20.00 10.54 19.65
C ASN A 102 20.21 11.20 18.27
N ALA A 103 19.20 11.09 17.40
CA ALA A 103 19.22 11.50 15.99
C ALA A 103 18.30 12.70 15.73
N LEU A 104 18.02 13.50 16.77
CA LEU A 104 17.36 14.78 16.62
C LEU A 104 18.40 15.81 16.15
N PRO A 105 18.14 16.52 15.03
CA PRO A 105 18.94 17.69 14.64
C PRO A 105 18.68 18.87 15.58
#